data_AF-A0A5D2L7H5-F1
#
_entry.id   AF-A0A5D2L7H5-F1
#
_cell.length_a   1.000
_cell.length_b   1.000
_cell.length_c   1.000
_cell.angle_alpha   90.00
_cell.angle_beta   90.00
_cell.angle_gamma   90.00
#
_symmetry.space_group_name_H-M   'P 1'
#
loop_
_entity.id
_entity.type
_entity.pdbx_description
1 polymer ?
#
loop_
_entity_poly.entity_id
_entity_poly.type
_entity_poly.pdbx_seq_one_letter_code
_entity_poly.pdbx_strand_id
1 'polypeptide(L)'
;MDLIRCTSCFQHSPTLIAPTFRHRTTPKPNLTTISNNHATVSTTRMVVKARGGGAAEAETALVDKPKVLKRFQVSDGHPAPFGATIQDGGVNFAIYSANATSATLCLIALSDLQQNRVTEQIPLDPLANKTGDVWHVFLKGNFKDMLYGYIFDGEFSPEIGHYYDSSRILLDPYAKAVISRGEFGALGPEDNCWPQMAGMVPTSEDQFDWEGDLPLRHPGRDLIIYEMHVRGYTRHESSGTKFPGTYCGVVEKLDHLKELGVNCIELMPCHEFNELEYYSYNSVLGDYKLNFWGYSTINYFSPMIRYSSSGIRSCGRDAINEFKYLVKEAHKRGIEVIMDVVFNHTAEGNEKGLSVSFRGVDNCVYYMLAPKV
;
A
#
# COMPACT_ATOMS: atom_id res chain seq x y z
N MET A 1 42.05 13.72 1.24
CA MET A 1 41.89 12.71 2.29
C MET A 1 40.63 11.91 1.96
N ASP A 2 40.88 10.83 1.22
CA ASP A 2 40.16 9.57 1.01
C ASP A 2 38.63 9.55 0.88
N LEU A 3 38.20 9.61 -0.39
CA LEU A 3 36.94 9.07 -0.89
C LEU A 3 37.00 7.54 -0.94
N ILE A 4 36.09 6.87 -0.23
CA ILE A 4 35.84 5.43 -0.42
C ILE A 4 34.87 5.25 -1.58
N ARG A 5 35.39 4.61 -2.63
CA ARG A 5 34.68 4.10 -3.80
C ARG A 5 33.73 2.97 -3.38
N CYS A 6 32.47 3.06 -3.79
CA CYS A 6 31.59 1.90 -3.89
C CYS A 6 31.21 1.73 -5.36
N THR A 7 31.95 0.86 -6.05
CA THR A 7 31.66 0.41 -7.42
C THR A 7 31.31 -1.08 -7.38
N SER A 8 30.07 -1.42 -7.73
CA SER A 8 29.77 -2.69 -8.39
C SER A 8 28.46 -2.59 -9.18
N CYS A 9 28.64 -2.50 -10.50
CA CYS A 9 27.83 -2.95 -11.63
C CYS A 9 26.37 -3.39 -11.41
N PHE A 10 25.45 -2.79 -12.18
CA PHE A 10 24.60 -3.51 -13.15
C PHE A 10 24.20 -2.54 -14.28
N GLN A 11 24.78 -2.74 -15.46
CA GLN A 11 24.33 -2.15 -16.73
C GLN A 11 23.24 -3.05 -17.29
N HIS A 12 22.01 -2.57 -17.45
CA HIS A 12 21.05 -3.07 -18.44
C HIS A 12 20.21 -1.89 -18.92
N SER A 13 20.44 -1.49 -20.18
CA SER A 13 19.60 -0.54 -20.90
C SER A 13 18.27 -1.22 -21.28
N PRO A 14 17.11 -0.61 -21.05
CA PRO A 14 15.86 -1.14 -21.58
C PRO A 14 15.73 -0.78 -23.07
N THR A 15 15.70 -1.80 -23.92
CA THR A 15 15.35 -1.70 -25.34
C THR A 15 13.84 -1.43 -25.44
N LEU A 16 13.47 -0.33 -26.12
CA LEU A 16 12.10 -0.05 -26.51
C LEU A 16 11.59 -1.16 -27.46
N ILE A 17 10.62 -1.95 -27.01
CA ILE A 17 9.88 -2.89 -27.86
C ILE A 17 8.48 -2.32 -28.07
N ALA A 18 8.17 -1.93 -29.30
CA ALA A 18 6.82 -1.58 -29.72
C ALA A 18 5.92 -2.84 -29.73
N PRO A 19 4.68 -2.79 -29.20
CA PRO A 19 3.81 -3.96 -29.25
C PRO A 19 3.22 -4.12 -30.66
N THR A 20 3.45 -5.29 -31.26
CA THR A 20 2.75 -5.75 -32.45
C THR A 20 1.46 -6.46 -32.03
N PHE A 21 0.31 -5.85 -32.31
CA PHE A 21 -1.00 -6.47 -32.07
C PHE A 21 -1.26 -7.58 -33.11
N ARG A 22 -1.48 -8.81 -32.62
CA ARG A 22 -2.11 -9.89 -33.41
C ARG A 22 -3.53 -10.10 -32.92
N HIS A 23 -4.50 -9.87 -33.80
CA HIS A 23 -5.89 -10.29 -33.61
C HIS A 23 -5.95 -11.82 -33.43
N ARG A 24 -6.52 -12.27 -32.30
CA ARG A 24 -7.03 -13.64 -32.16
C ARG A 24 -8.52 -13.60 -31.88
N THR A 25 -9.24 -14.33 -32.72
CA THR A 25 -10.67 -14.59 -32.65
C THR A 25 -10.96 -15.61 -31.55
N THR A 26 -12.05 -15.37 -30.81
CA THR A 26 -12.55 -16.15 -29.67
C THR A 26 -13.34 -17.39 -30.10
N PRO A 27 -13.19 -18.55 -29.42
CA PRO A 27 -14.23 -19.58 -29.38
C PRO A 27 -15.01 -19.57 -28.05
N LYS A 28 -16.32 -19.84 -28.14
CA LYS A 28 -17.32 -19.88 -27.04
C LYS A 28 -17.03 -20.97 -25.98
N PRO A 29 -17.40 -20.78 -24.70
CA PRO A 29 -17.29 -21.81 -23.68
C PRO A 29 -18.52 -22.74 -23.63
N ASN A 30 -18.27 -24.03 -23.40
CA ASN A 30 -19.27 -25.04 -23.07
C ASN A 30 -19.48 -25.10 -21.55
N LEU A 31 -20.74 -25.23 -21.13
CA LEU A 31 -21.16 -25.47 -19.75
C LEU A 31 -20.88 -26.92 -19.34
N THR A 32 -20.21 -27.10 -18.20
CA THR A 32 -20.29 -28.34 -17.41
C THR A 32 -20.39 -28.01 -15.92
N THR A 33 -21.43 -28.56 -15.32
CA THR A 33 -21.88 -28.47 -13.94
C THR A 33 -20.88 -29.13 -12.99
N ILE A 34 -20.56 -28.48 -11.86
CA ILE A 34 -19.84 -29.10 -10.74
C ILE A 34 -20.71 -29.02 -9.49
N SER A 35 -20.96 -30.19 -8.91
CA SER A 35 -21.77 -30.43 -7.72
C SER A 35 -21.00 -30.19 -6.42
N ASN A 36 -21.67 -29.59 -5.44
CA ASN A 36 -21.24 -29.46 -4.05
C ASN A 36 -21.04 -30.81 -3.36
N ASN A 37 -19.91 -30.98 -2.66
CA ASN A 37 -19.75 -32.01 -1.62
C ASN A 37 -19.29 -31.35 -0.31
N HIS A 38 -20.21 -31.28 0.64
CA HIS A 38 -19.90 -31.06 2.06
C HIS A 38 -19.37 -32.38 2.65
N ALA A 39 -18.16 -32.37 3.20
CA ALA A 39 -17.62 -33.50 3.97
C ALA A 39 -17.70 -33.18 5.47
N THR A 40 -18.68 -33.77 6.13
CA THR A 40 -18.84 -33.83 7.59
C THR A 40 -17.86 -34.86 8.15
N VAL A 41 -16.97 -34.48 9.07
CA VAL A 41 -16.04 -35.42 9.71
C VAL A 41 -16.77 -36.18 10.82
N SER A 42 -17.16 -37.42 10.52
CA SER A 42 -17.68 -38.39 11.49
C SER A 42 -16.53 -39.23 12.06
N THR A 43 -16.53 -39.42 13.37
CA THR A 43 -15.48 -40.13 14.12
C THR A 43 -15.77 -41.63 14.12
N THR A 44 -14.99 -42.44 13.39
CA THR A 44 -15.08 -43.91 13.46
C THR A 44 -13.94 -44.47 14.29
N ARG A 45 -14.26 -45.08 15.44
CA ARG A 45 -13.35 -45.91 16.25
C ARG A 45 -13.19 -47.28 15.58
N MET A 46 -11.98 -47.65 15.17
CA MET A 46 -11.65 -49.05 14.85
C MET A 46 -11.03 -49.73 16.07
N VAL A 47 -11.63 -50.84 16.49
CA VAL A 47 -11.10 -51.76 17.51
C VAL A 47 -10.44 -52.93 16.78
N VAL A 48 -9.12 -53.06 16.92
CA VAL A 48 -8.39 -54.25 16.46
C VAL A 48 -8.13 -55.14 17.67
N LYS A 49 -8.60 -56.39 17.60
CA LYS A 49 -8.39 -57.42 18.63
C LYS A 49 -7.24 -58.32 18.19
N ALA A 50 -6.11 -58.26 18.88
CA ALA A 50 -5.01 -59.21 18.69
C ALA A 50 -5.03 -60.29 19.78
N ARG A 51 -4.93 -61.57 19.38
CA ARG A 51 -4.63 -62.72 20.23
C ARG A 51 -3.18 -63.14 19.96
N GLY A 52 -2.37 -63.31 21.01
CA GLY A 52 -1.09 -64.02 20.94
C GLY A 52 -0.07 -63.48 21.93
N GLY A 53 0.47 -64.35 22.78
CA GLY A 53 1.28 -64.00 23.95
C GLY A 53 2.68 -63.47 23.66
N GLY A 54 3.22 -62.73 24.64
CA GLY A 54 4.59 -62.23 24.68
C GLY A 54 4.66 -60.99 25.56
N ALA A 55 5.31 -61.09 26.72
CA ALA A 55 5.53 -59.95 27.61
C ALA A 55 6.55 -59.00 26.95
N ALA A 56 6.10 -57.80 26.58
CA ALA A 56 6.96 -56.68 26.21
C ALA A 56 6.29 -55.39 26.71
N GLU A 57 7.05 -54.58 27.44
CA GLU A 57 6.63 -53.28 27.95
C GLU A 57 6.15 -52.39 26.80
N ALA A 58 4.94 -51.85 26.93
CA ALA A 58 4.38 -50.92 25.96
C ALA A 58 4.96 -49.52 26.22
N GLU A 59 6.05 -49.19 25.53
CA GLU A 59 6.55 -47.82 25.47
C GLU A 59 5.52 -46.97 24.73
N THR A 60 4.88 -46.06 25.46
CA THR A 60 3.83 -45.19 24.89
C THR A 60 4.52 -44.05 24.15
N ALA A 61 4.78 -44.24 22.86
CA ALA A 61 5.30 -43.16 22.01
C ALA A 61 4.23 -42.07 21.85
N LEU A 62 4.42 -40.96 22.55
CA LEU A 62 3.74 -39.70 22.25
C LEU A 62 4.15 -39.29 20.83
N VAL A 63 3.23 -39.46 19.88
CA VAL A 63 3.40 -38.89 18.54
C VAL A 63 3.19 -37.39 18.68
N ASP A 64 4.29 -36.66 18.90
CA ASP A 64 4.30 -35.21 18.78
C ASP A 64 3.91 -34.87 17.34
N LYS A 65 2.68 -34.34 17.17
CA LYS A 65 2.31 -33.69 15.91
C LYS A 65 3.36 -32.61 15.66
N PRO A 66 3.95 -32.52 14.45
CA PRO A 66 4.93 -31.49 14.17
C PRO A 66 4.29 -30.13 14.48
N LYS A 67 4.84 -29.42 15.46
CA LYS A 67 4.48 -28.02 15.74
C LYS A 67 4.78 -27.26 14.47
N VAL A 68 3.75 -26.95 13.69
CA VAL A 68 3.85 -25.95 12.62
C VAL A 68 4.20 -24.65 13.34
N LEU A 69 5.48 -24.28 13.29
CA LEU A 69 5.94 -23.01 13.84
C LEU A 69 5.20 -21.93 13.05
N LYS A 70 4.26 -21.25 13.70
CA LYS A 70 3.58 -20.09 13.10
C LYS A 70 4.65 -19.06 12.76
N ARG A 71 4.56 -18.47 11.57
CA ARG A 71 5.51 -17.46 11.06
C ARG A 71 5.56 -16.22 11.95
N PHE A 72 4.44 -15.91 12.60
CA PHE A 72 4.31 -14.82 13.55
C PHE A 72 3.79 -15.31 14.90
N GLN A 73 4.32 -14.72 15.97
CA GLN A 73 3.73 -14.77 17.30
C GLN A 73 2.72 -13.63 17.38
N VAL A 74 1.48 -13.95 17.73
CA VAL A 74 0.35 -13.01 17.75
C VAL A 74 -0.05 -12.76 19.20
N SER A 75 -0.25 -11.50 19.56
CA SER A 75 -0.80 -11.07 20.86
C SER A 75 -1.72 -9.86 20.69
N ASP A 76 -2.39 -9.45 21.76
CA ASP A 76 -3.51 -8.49 21.74
C ASP A 76 -3.16 -7.14 21.08
N GLY A 77 -1.96 -6.63 21.32
CA GLY A 77 -1.53 -5.32 20.83
C GLY A 77 -2.21 -4.15 21.55
N HIS A 78 -2.16 -2.97 20.92
CA HIS A 78 -2.63 -1.72 21.51
C HIS A 78 -3.43 -0.90 20.49
N PRO A 79 -4.48 -0.17 20.93
CA PRO A 79 -5.31 0.66 20.04
C PRO A 79 -4.59 1.91 19.52
N ALA A 80 -3.38 2.21 20.00
CA ALA A 80 -2.62 3.38 19.57
C ALA A 80 -1.11 3.07 19.49
N PRO A 81 -0.38 3.76 18.60
CA PRO A 81 -0.89 4.67 17.57
C PRO A 81 -1.58 3.92 16.42
N PHE A 82 -2.41 4.62 15.63
CA PHE A 82 -3.03 4.05 14.43
C PHE A 82 -2.03 3.73 13.32
N GLY A 83 -2.37 2.74 12.51
CA GLY A 83 -1.53 2.17 11.47
C GLY A 83 -0.64 1.04 11.97
N ALA A 84 0.24 0.55 11.10
CA ALA A 84 1.33 -0.33 11.46
C ALA A 84 2.51 0.46 12.07
N THR A 85 2.93 0.09 13.28
CA THR A 85 3.99 0.75 14.05
C THR A 85 4.94 -0.26 14.68
N ILE A 86 6.26 -0.04 14.55
CA ILE A 86 7.26 -0.89 15.17
C ILE A 86 7.23 -0.73 16.68
N GLN A 87 7.15 -1.83 17.43
CA GLN A 87 7.16 -1.84 18.89
C GLN A 87 7.76 -3.17 19.40
N ASP A 88 8.53 -3.16 20.49
CA ASP A 88 8.97 -4.37 21.22
C ASP A 88 9.56 -5.53 20.36
N GLY A 89 10.22 -5.18 19.26
CA GLY A 89 10.81 -6.12 18.30
C GLY A 89 9.80 -6.82 17.37
N GLY A 90 8.60 -6.25 17.23
CA GLY A 90 7.54 -6.64 16.30
C GLY A 90 6.81 -5.41 15.74
N VAL A 91 5.57 -5.60 15.30
CA VAL A 91 4.73 -4.54 14.73
C VAL A 91 3.35 -4.59 15.40
N ASN A 92 2.93 -3.45 15.94
CA ASN A 92 1.56 -3.21 16.37
C ASN A 92 0.76 -2.67 15.19
N PHE A 93 -0.40 -3.27 14.93
CA PHE A 93 -1.36 -2.84 13.93
C PHE A 93 -2.59 -2.32 14.64
N ALA A 94 -3.06 -1.11 14.31
CA ALA A 94 -4.29 -0.56 14.88
C ALA A 94 -5.08 0.25 13.84
N ILE A 95 -6.37 -0.04 13.70
CA ILE A 95 -7.25 0.59 12.71
C ILE A 95 -8.64 0.84 13.28
N TYR A 96 -9.20 2.01 12.98
CA TYR A 96 -10.54 2.37 13.42
C TYR A 96 -11.61 1.74 12.50
N SER A 97 -12.61 1.10 13.09
CA SER A 97 -13.88 0.74 12.43
C SER A 97 -14.93 0.44 13.50
N ALA A 98 -15.91 1.32 13.63
CA ALA A 98 -16.95 1.21 14.65
C ALA A 98 -17.99 0.16 14.24
N ASN A 99 -18.42 0.20 12.98
CA ASN A 99 -19.56 -0.59 12.50
C ASN A 99 -19.19 -1.99 11.97
N ALA A 100 -17.90 -2.34 11.88
CA ALA A 100 -17.48 -3.67 11.47
C ALA A 100 -17.82 -4.71 12.53
N THR A 101 -18.33 -5.87 12.09
CA THR A 101 -18.62 -7.03 12.95
C THR A 101 -17.39 -7.92 13.13
N SER A 102 -16.47 -7.92 12.16
CA SER A 102 -15.17 -8.58 12.27
C SER A 102 -14.10 -7.86 11.46
N ALA A 103 -12.84 -8.06 11.86
CA ALA A 103 -11.66 -7.59 11.15
C ALA A 103 -10.66 -8.72 11.00
N THR A 104 -10.01 -8.81 9.84
CA THR A 104 -8.90 -9.74 9.58
C THR A 104 -7.73 -8.94 9.01
N LEU A 105 -6.59 -9.01 9.69
CA LEU A 105 -5.33 -8.49 9.14
C LEU A 105 -4.82 -9.47 8.09
N CYS A 106 -4.58 -8.98 6.87
CA CYS A 106 -4.01 -9.75 5.77
C CYS A 106 -2.56 -9.33 5.57
N LEU A 107 -1.63 -10.29 5.69
CA LEU A 107 -0.23 -10.10 5.33
C LEU A 107 0.01 -10.66 3.93
N ILE A 108 0.71 -9.87 3.10
CA ILE A 108 0.91 -10.15 1.68
C ILE A 108 2.39 -9.99 1.37
N ALA A 109 3.07 -11.06 0.96
CA ALA A 109 4.43 -10.95 0.44
C ALA A 109 4.42 -10.08 -0.82
N LEU A 110 5.44 -9.25 -1.01
CA LEU A 110 5.55 -8.37 -2.18
C LEU A 110 5.40 -9.14 -3.51
N SER A 111 5.92 -10.36 -3.58
CA SER A 111 5.79 -11.24 -4.76
C SER A 111 4.37 -11.72 -5.04
N ASP A 112 3.52 -11.80 -4.00
CA ASP A 112 2.16 -12.33 -4.07
C ASP A 112 1.12 -11.25 -4.43
N LEU A 113 1.45 -9.96 -4.23
CA LEU A 113 0.53 -8.84 -4.41
C LEU A 113 -0.12 -8.82 -5.81
N GLN A 114 0.69 -8.96 -6.86
CA GLN A 114 0.21 -8.88 -8.25
C GLN A 114 -0.67 -10.07 -8.67
N GLN A 115 -0.68 -11.16 -7.88
CA GLN A 115 -1.59 -12.30 -8.10
C GLN A 115 -2.75 -12.31 -7.09
N ASN A 116 -2.97 -11.22 -6.36
CA ASN A 116 -4.00 -11.08 -5.35
C ASN A 116 -3.98 -12.23 -4.31
N ARG A 117 -2.80 -12.77 -4.00
CA ARG A 117 -2.65 -13.84 -3.01
C ARG A 117 -2.32 -13.27 -1.64
N VAL A 118 -3.09 -13.68 -0.64
CA VAL A 118 -2.79 -13.40 0.77
C VAL A 118 -1.85 -14.48 1.29
N THR A 119 -0.72 -14.06 1.87
CA THR A 119 0.28 -14.96 2.43
C THR A 119 -0.15 -15.47 3.80
N GLU A 120 -0.75 -14.61 4.63
CA GLU A 120 -1.25 -14.99 5.96
C GLU A 120 -2.45 -14.13 6.35
N GLN A 121 -3.47 -14.75 6.94
CA GLN A 121 -4.64 -14.06 7.48
C GLN A 121 -4.66 -14.24 8.99
N ILE A 122 -4.79 -13.13 9.71
CA ILE A 122 -4.88 -13.09 11.17
C ILE A 122 -6.26 -12.52 11.52
N PRO A 123 -7.26 -13.37 11.80
CA PRO A 123 -8.54 -12.91 12.32
C PRO A 123 -8.34 -12.26 13.69
N LEU A 124 -8.98 -11.09 13.91
CA LEU A 124 -8.93 -10.37 15.18
C LEU A 124 -10.11 -10.81 16.04
N ASP A 125 -9.84 -11.21 17.29
CA ASP A 125 -10.89 -11.52 18.26
C ASP A 125 -11.56 -10.22 18.73
N PRO A 126 -12.88 -10.00 18.50
CA PRO A 126 -13.56 -8.79 18.92
C PRO A 126 -13.51 -8.51 20.44
N LEU A 127 -13.21 -9.51 21.27
CA LEU A 127 -13.08 -9.36 22.73
C LEU A 127 -11.66 -9.00 23.19
N ALA A 128 -10.62 -9.44 22.47
CA ALA A 128 -9.22 -9.24 22.84
C ALA A 128 -8.48 -8.23 21.97
N ASN A 129 -8.84 -8.17 20.68
CA ASN A 129 -8.22 -7.37 19.63
C ASN A 129 -9.06 -6.15 19.24
N LYS A 130 -9.92 -5.66 20.14
CA LYS A 130 -10.70 -4.44 19.94
C LYS A 130 -10.83 -3.67 21.26
N THR A 131 -10.48 -2.37 21.24
CA THR A 131 -10.70 -1.44 22.36
C THR A 131 -11.54 -0.27 21.86
N GLY A 132 -12.78 -0.16 22.36
CA GLY A 132 -13.76 0.77 21.78
C GLY A 132 -14.03 0.41 20.31
N ASP A 133 -13.83 1.36 19.41
CA ASP A 133 -14.01 1.20 17.96
C ASP A 133 -12.71 0.92 17.20
N VAL A 134 -11.63 0.61 17.91
CA VAL A 134 -10.31 0.39 17.33
C VAL A 134 -9.95 -1.09 17.40
N TRP A 135 -9.76 -1.68 16.23
CA TRP A 135 -9.23 -3.03 16.06
C TRP A 135 -7.71 -3.00 16.14
N HIS A 136 -7.10 -3.91 16.88
CA HIS A 136 -5.65 -3.94 17.05
C HIS A 136 -5.08 -5.32 17.28
N VAL A 137 -3.84 -5.53 16.84
CA VAL A 137 -3.10 -6.78 17.06
C VAL A 137 -1.60 -6.52 17.02
N PHE A 138 -0.82 -7.22 17.84
CA PHE A 138 0.63 -7.19 17.80
C PHE A 138 1.19 -8.48 17.24
N LEU A 139 2.11 -8.37 16.28
CA LEU A 139 2.80 -9.50 15.67
C LEU A 139 4.31 -9.38 15.84
N LYS A 140 4.93 -10.44 16.33
CA LYS A 140 6.39 -10.60 16.35
C LYS A 140 6.81 -11.68 15.36
N GLY A 141 7.68 -11.33 14.42
CA GLY A 141 8.15 -12.24 13.38
C GLY A 141 8.93 -11.51 12.29
N ASN A 142 9.12 -12.17 11.14
CA ASN A 142 9.87 -11.62 10.03
C ASN A 142 8.95 -10.98 8.99
N PHE A 143 9.00 -9.64 8.90
CA PHE A 143 8.23 -8.81 7.96
C PHE A 143 9.03 -8.40 6.71
N LYS A 144 10.21 -8.99 6.48
CA LYS A 144 10.97 -8.71 5.26
C LYS A 144 10.11 -8.97 4.02
N ASP A 145 10.04 -7.97 3.15
CA ASP A 145 9.27 -7.98 1.91
C ASP A 145 7.77 -8.28 2.11
N MET A 146 7.21 -7.86 3.25
CA MET A 146 5.80 -8.01 3.58
C MET A 146 5.05 -6.68 3.52
N LEU A 147 3.84 -6.76 3.01
CA LEU A 147 2.82 -5.73 2.97
C LEU A 147 1.62 -6.17 3.81
N TYR A 148 0.68 -5.26 4.04
CA TYR A 148 -0.54 -5.57 4.77
C TYR A 148 -1.78 -4.85 4.24
N GLY A 149 -2.95 -5.38 4.56
CA GLY A 149 -4.25 -4.76 4.39
C GLY A 149 -5.25 -5.41 5.34
N TYR A 150 -6.52 -5.04 5.25
CA TYR A 150 -7.57 -5.59 6.10
C TYR A 150 -8.75 -6.08 5.29
N ILE A 151 -9.35 -7.18 5.73
CA ILE A 151 -10.71 -7.56 5.35
C ILE A 151 -11.61 -7.18 6.52
N PHE A 152 -12.67 -6.44 6.25
CA PHE A 152 -13.73 -6.15 7.21
C PHE A 152 -15.01 -6.85 6.79
N ASP A 153 -15.74 -7.35 7.78
CA ASP A 153 -17.09 -7.86 7.61
C ASP A 153 -18.08 -6.98 8.37
N GLY A 154 -19.33 -6.96 7.90
CA GLY A 154 -20.37 -6.09 8.43
C GLY A 154 -21.58 -6.04 7.52
N GLU A 155 -22.52 -5.14 7.84
CA GLU A 155 -23.72 -4.98 7.04
C GLU A 155 -23.40 -4.35 5.67
N PHE A 156 -23.91 -4.94 4.59
CA PHE A 156 -23.97 -4.26 3.29
C PHE A 156 -25.39 -3.75 3.07
N SER A 157 -25.61 -2.49 3.41
CA SER A 157 -26.91 -1.81 3.31
C SER A 157 -26.66 -0.37 2.84
N PRO A 158 -26.48 -0.16 1.51
CA PRO A 158 -26.21 1.14 0.91
C PRO A 158 -27.23 2.22 1.30
N GLU A 159 -28.49 1.83 1.49
CA GLU A 159 -29.62 2.69 1.88
C GLU A 159 -29.44 3.38 3.24
N ILE A 160 -28.67 2.79 4.14
CA ILE A 160 -28.30 3.39 5.43
C ILE A 160 -26.82 3.72 5.53
N GLY A 161 -26.09 3.60 4.42
CA GLY A 161 -24.69 4.00 4.30
C GLY A 161 -23.65 2.93 4.61
N HIS A 162 -24.02 1.66 4.79
CA HIS A 162 -23.04 0.59 5.06
C HIS A 162 -22.62 -0.15 3.78
N TYR A 163 -21.31 -0.30 3.58
CA TYR A 163 -20.69 -0.83 2.35
C TYR A 163 -19.64 -1.93 2.63
N TYR A 164 -19.81 -2.69 3.70
CA TYR A 164 -18.87 -3.77 4.03
C TYR A 164 -18.89 -4.86 2.95
N ASP A 165 -17.71 -5.22 2.44
CA ASP A 165 -17.51 -6.25 1.40
C ASP A 165 -16.31 -7.10 1.78
N SER A 166 -16.57 -8.25 2.41
CA SER A 166 -15.54 -9.17 2.90
C SER A 166 -14.77 -9.90 1.79
N SER A 167 -15.13 -9.69 0.51
CA SER A 167 -14.35 -10.18 -0.63
C SER A 167 -13.14 -9.29 -0.97
N ARG A 168 -13.02 -8.12 -0.34
CA ARG A 168 -11.99 -7.11 -0.63
C ARG A 168 -10.97 -6.97 0.48
N ILE A 169 -9.71 -6.85 0.08
CA ILE A 169 -8.62 -6.42 0.95
C ILE A 169 -8.49 -4.91 0.80
N LEU A 170 -8.68 -4.20 1.90
CA LEU A 170 -8.72 -2.76 2.00
C LEU A 170 -7.40 -2.22 2.54
N LEU A 171 -7.03 -1.03 2.06
CA LEU A 171 -5.89 -0.28 2.57
C LEU A 171 -6.18 0.29 3.95
N ASP A 172 -5.18 0.22 4.82
CA ASP A 172 -5.13 1.00 6.05
C ASP A 172 -5.05 2.50 5.72
N PRO A 173 -6.00 3.34 6.19
CA PRO A 173 -5.95 4.80 6.02
C PRO A 173 -4.64 5.44 6.51
N TYR A 174 -3.93 4.79 7.45
CA TYR A 174 -2.70 5.27 8.08
C TYR A 174 -1.42 4.64 7.50
N ALA A 175 -1.51 3.87 6.41
CA ALA A 175 -0.36 3.27 5.73
C ALA A 175 0.70 4.34 5.39
N LYS A 176 1.97 4.07 5.72
CA LYS A 176 3.09 5.00 5.48
C LYS A 176 3.62 4.97 4.05
N ALA A 177 3.37 3.87 3.35
CA ALA A 177 3.51 3.76 1.90
C ALA A 177 2.45 2.78 1.38
N VAL A 178 1.99 3.00 0.15
CA VAL A 178 1.05 2.13 -0.57
C VAL A 178 1.76 1.52 -1.76
N ILE A 179 1.60 0.21 -1.91
CA ILE A 179 2.20 -0.60 -2.97
C ILE A 179 1.12 -1.19 -3.85
N SER A 180 1.31 -1.01 -5.15
CA SER A 180 0.45 -1.49 -6.22
C SER A 180 1.29 -1.51 -7.50
N ARG A 181 1.17 -0.48 -8.35
CA ARG A 181 1.96 -0.29 -9.57
C ARG A 181 3.20 0.55 -9.27
N GLY A 182 4.34 0.17 -9.85
CA GLY A 182 5.63 0.83 -9.61
C GLY A 182 6.01 1.95 -10.58
N GLU A 183 5.30 2.09 -11.70
CA GLU A 183 5.63 3.06 -12.73
C GLU A 183 4.42 3.90 -13.12
N PHE A 184 4.65 5.20 -13.31
CA PHE A 184 3.60 6.15 -13.71
C PHE A 184 3.10 5.85 -15.13
N GLY A 185 1.79 5.61 -15.26
CA GLY A 185 1.12 5.30 -16.53
C GLY A 185 1.21 3.83 -16.95
N ALA A 186 1.92 2.97 -16.21
CA ALA A 186 1.98 1.54 -16.48
C ALA A 186 0.70 0.86 -15.99
N LEU A 187 0.06 0.06 -16.84
CA LEU A 187 -1.12 -0.74 -16.47
C LEU A 187 -0.74 -1.87 -15.49
N GLY A 188 -1.71 -2.29 -14.66
CA GLY A 188 -1.56 -3.49 -13.85
C GLY A 188 -1.69 -4.77 -14.68
N PRO A 189 -1.59 -5.95 -14.03
CA PRO A 189 -1.87 -7.24 -14.67
C PRO A 189 -3.24 -7.23 -15.35
N GLU A 190 -3.32 -7.83 -16.54
CA GLU A 190 -4.56 -7.90 -17.34
C GLU A 190 -5.17 -6.52 -17.66
N ASP A 191 -4.31 -5.52 -17.88
CA ASP A 191 -4.69 -4.13 -18.17
C ASP A 191 -5.52 -3.47 -17.06
N ASN A 192 -5.45 -4.00 -15.84
CA ASN A 192 -6.20 -3.50 -14.70
C ASN A 192 -5.67 -2.12 -14.24
N CYS A 193 -6.53 -1.11 -14.26
CA CYS A 193 -6.22 0.25 -13.77
C CYS A 193 -6.31 0.39 -12.24
N TRP A 194 -6.91 -0.60 -11.58
CA TRP A 194 -7.09 -0.69 -10.12
C TRP A 194 -6.65 -2.07 -9.58
N PRO A 195 -5.37 -2.46 -9.76
CA PRO A 195 -4.88 -3.71 -9.16
C PRO A 195 -4.83 -3.58 -7.63
N GLN A 196 -4.77 -4.72 -6.93
CA GLN A 196 -4.74 -4.77 -5.48
C GLN A 196 -3.65 -3.85 -4.91
N MET A 197 -4.02 -3.09 -3.88
CA MET A 197 -3.14 -2.20 -3.15
C MET A 197 -2.90 -2.77 -1.75
N ALA A 198 -1.70 -2.57 -1.21
CA ALA A 198 -1.38 -2.94 0.17
C ALA A 198 -0.45 -1.92 0.81
N GLY A 199 -0.55 -1.74 2.13
CA GLY A 199 0.31 -0.87 2.91
C GLY A 199 1.66 -1.52 3.22
N MET A 200 2.71 -0.70 3.34
CA MET A 200 4.04 -1.14 3.79
C MET A 200 4.02 -1.53 5.27
N VAL A 201 4.56 -2.70 5.63
CA VAL A 201 4.89 -3.03 7.02
C VAL A 201 6.24 -2.39 7.37
N PRO A 202 6.33 -1.56 8.42
CA PRO A 202 7.58 -0.88 8.77
C PRO A 202 8.62 -1.85 9.35
N THR A 203 9.90 -1.55 9.11
CA THR A 203 11.05 -2.33 9.58
C THR A 203 12.04 -1.46 10.38
N SER A 204 12.82 -2.06 11.29
CA SER A 204 13.76 -1.30 12.14
C SER A 204 14.86 -0.55 11.35
N GLU A 205 15.03 -0.87 10.07
CA GLU A 205 15.96 -0.22 9.15
C GLU A 205 15.43 1.12 8.60
N ASP A 206 14.23 1.55 8.99
CA ASP A 206 13.52 2.69 8.37
C ASP A 206 13.98 4.08 8.86
N GLN A 207 15.17 4.20 9.47
CA GLN A 207 15.66 5.49 9.97
C GLN A 207 16.29 6.33 8.84
N PHE A 208 15.76 7.54 8.63
CA PHE A 208 16.31 8.51 7.69
C PHE A 208 17.19 9.52 8.42
N ASP A 209 18.41 9.74 7.93
CA ASP A 209 19.31 10.76 8.47
C ASP A 209 18.98 12.15 7.89
N TRP A 210 18.42 13.00 8.75
CA TRP A 210 18.09 14.38 8.41
C TRP A 210 19.31 15.31 8.40
N GLU A 211 20.48 14.88 8.87
CA GLU A 211 21.69 15.72 8.95
C GLU A 211 21.46 17.03 9.73
N GLY A 212 20.56 17.01 10.72
CA GLY A 212 20.20 18.18 11.53
C GLY A 212 19.23 19.17 10.85
N ASP A 213 18.63 18.80 9.71
CA ASP A 213 17.63 19.62 9.03
C ASP A 213 16.43 19.96 9.93
N LEU A 214 15.97 21.20 9.82
CA LEU A 214 14.81 21.75 10.53
C LEU A 214 14.01 22.65 9.58
N PRO A 215 12.67 22.75 9.75
CA PRO A 215 11.86 23.68 8.96
C PRO A 215 12.40 25.11 9.02
N LEU A 216 12.48 25.79 7.86
CA LEU A 216 13.12 27.10 7.73
C LEU A 216 12.34 28.24 8.44
N ARG A 217 11.01 28.18 8.43
CA ARG A 217 10.10 29.12 9.11
C ARG A 217 10.27 30.57 8.65
N HIS A 218 10.36 30.77 7.33
CA HIS A 218 10.29 32.10 6.73
C HIS A 218 8.97 32.78 7.13
N PRO A 219 8.96 34.10 7.42
CA PRO A 219 7.71 34.82 7.61
C PRO A 219 6.86 34.77 6.33
N GLY A 220 5.57 34.48 6.46
CA GLY A 220 4.68 34.31 5.29
C GLY A 220 4.67 35.48 4.31
N ARG A 221 4.89 36.72 4.78
CA ARG A 221 4.99 37.93 3.94
C ARG A 221 6.23 37.97 3.03
N ASP A 222 7.24 37.17 3.35
CA ASP A 222 8.52 37.13 2.64
C ASP A 222 8.58 35.93 1.66
N LEU A 223 7.51 35.13 1.56
CA LEU A 223 7.44 33.98 0.67
C LEU A 223 7.22 34.40 -0.79
N ILE A 224 8.01 33.79 -1.67
CA ILE A 224 7.85 33.78 -3.12
C ILE A 224 7.63 32.32 -3.50
N ILE A 225 6.36 31.98 -3.72
CA ILE A 225 5.91 30.60 -3.90
C ILE A 225 5.94 30.22 -5.39
N TYR A 226 6.50 29.04 -5.68
CA TYR A 226 6.48 28.42 -7.00
C TYR A 226 5.64 27.14 -6.97
N GLU A 227 4.42 27.21 -7.50
CA GLU A 227 3.57 26.02 -7.69
C GLU A 227 4.17 25.12 -8.76
N MET A 228 4.32 23.84 -8.46
CA MET A 228 4.90 22.88 -9.39
C MET A 228 4.35 21.47 -9.25
N HIS A 229 4.34 20.78 -10.37
CA HIS A 229 4.05 19.36 -10.45
C HIS A 229 5.35 18.55 -10.45
N VAL A 230 5.55 17.65 -9.47
CA VAL A 230 6.78 16.82 -9.35
C VAL A 230 7.16 16.14 -10.67
N ARG A 231 6.21 15.42 -11.28
CA ARG A 231 6.42 14.81 -12.60
C ARG A 231 6.70 15.84 -13.70
N GLY A 232 5.80 16.80 -13.90
CA GLY A 232 5.89 17.78 -14.98
C GLY A 232 7.20 18.57 -14.98
N TYR A 233 7.72 18.91 -13.81
CA TYR A 233 8.91 19.76 -13.66
C TYR A 233 10.17 19.21 -14.35
N THR A 234 10.36 17.89 -14.32
CA THR A 234 11.57 17.25 -14.87
C THR A 234 11.31 16.14 -15.87
N ARG A 235 10.05 15.91 -16.29
CA ARG A 235 9.73 14.78 -17.19
C ARG A 235 10.28 14.96 -18.61
N HIS A 236 10.33 16.19 -19.12
CA HIS A 236 10.79 16.44 -20.49
C HIS A 236 12.28 16.12 -20.63
N GLU A 237 12.70 15.62 -21.80
CA GLU A 237 14.10 15.24 -22.07
C GLU A 237 15.08 16.40 -21.91
N SER A 238 14.64 17.62 -22.21
CA SER A 238 15.43 18.84 -22.04
C SER A 238 15.76 19.15 -20.58
N SER A 239 15.13 18.47 -19.61
CA SER A 239 15.55 18.57 -18.21
C SER A 239 16.98 18.07 -18.02
N GLY A 240 17.43 17.07 -18.79
CA GLY A 240 18.74 16.44 -18.64
C GLY A 240 18.96 15.78 -17.27
N THR A 241 17.88 15.50 -16.52
CA THR A 241 17.96 14.83 -15.21
C THR A 241 18.14 13.33 -15.34
N LYS A 242 18.78 12.69 -14.35
CA LYS A 242 18.93 11.23 -14.34
C LYS A 242 17.63 10.51 -13.99
N PHE A 243 16.76 11.17 -13.23
CA PHE A 243 15.48 10.60 -12.77
C PHE A 243 14.28 11.48 -13.19
N PRO A 244 13.97 11.55 -14.50
CA PRO A 244 12.98 12.50 -15.02
C PRO A 244 11.57 12.24 -14.52
N GLY A 245 10.99 13.27 -13.90
CA GLY A 245 9.63 13.27 -13.36
C GLY A 245 9.49 12.57 -12.01
N THR A 246 10.54 12.59 -11.20
CA THR A 246 10.60 12.00 -9.85
C THR A 246 11.01 13.03 -8.79
N TYR A 247 10.91 12.69 -7.50
CA TYR A 247 11.41 13.53 -6.41
C TYR A 247 12.93 13.77 -6.55
N CYS A 248 13.72 12.74 -6.87
CA CYS A 248 15.15 12.90 -7.18
C CYS A 248 15.39 13.82 -8.39
N GLY A 249 14.55 13.74 -9.43
CA GLY A 249 14.63 14.64 -10.57
C GLY A 249 14.43 16.10 -10.18
N VAL A 250 13.48 16.39 -9.27
CA VAL A 250 13.30 17.73 -8.70
C VAL A 250 14.56 18.19 -7.97
N VAL A 251 15.16 17.33 -7.13
CA VAL A 251 16.41 17.65 -6.41
C VAL A 251 17.52 18.10 -7.34
N GLU A 252 17.70 17.42 -8.48
CA GLU A 252 18.70 17.78 -9.51
C GLU A 252 18.48 19.17 -10.12
N LYS A 253 17.31 19.78 -9.91
CA LYS A 253 16.89 21.07 -10.47
C LYS A 253 16.51 22.11 -9.42
N LEU A 254 16.81 21.90 -8.13
CA LEU A 254 16.54 22.89 -7.09
C LEU A 254 17.45 24.13 -7.20
N ASP A 255 18.67 24.00 -7.73
CA ASP A 255 19.56 25.15 -7.93
C ASP A 255 18.98 26.17 -8.91
N HIS A 256 18.25 25.70 -9.94
CA HIS A 256 17.51 26.57 -10.86
C HIS A 256 16.44 27.41 -10.14
N LEU A 257 15.69 26.82 -9.19
CA LEU A 257 14.67 27.56 -8.42
C LEU A 257 15.31 28.58 -7.47
N LYS A 258 16.45 28.22 -6.88
CA LYS A 258 17.23 29.13 -6.06
C LYS A 258 17.76 30.32 -6.88
N GLU A 259 18.30 30.07 -8.07
CA GLU A 259 18.76 31.11 -8.99
C GLU A 259 17.63 32.01 -9.49
N LEU A 260 16.44 31.44 -9.70
CA LEU A 260 15.22 32.19 -10.04
C LEU A 260 14.78 33.13 -8.90
N GLY A 261 15.19 32.87 -7.66
CA GLY A 261 14.87 33.68 -6.47
C GLY A 261 13.65 33.20 -5.68
N VAL A 262 13.17 31.98 -5.96
CA VAL A 262 12.09 31.33 -5.19
C VAL A 262 12.64 30.85 -3.85
N ASN A 263 11.87 31.05 -2.77
CA ASN A 263 12.19 30.55 -1.43
C ASN A 263 11.13 29.58 -0.87
N CYS A 264 10.13 29.21 -1.67
CA CYS A 264 9.13 28.21 -1.32
C CYS A 264 8.62 27.51 -2.59
N ILE A 265 8.61 26.17 -2.58
CA ILE A 265 7.90 25.39 -3.59
C ILE A 265 6.57 24.91 -3.03
N GLU A 266 5.52 25.01 -3.82
CA GLU A 266 4.22 24.40 -3.54
C GLU A 266 4.06 23.20 -4.47
N LEU A 267 4.11 22.00 -3.89
CA LEU A 267 3.95 20.76 -4.63
C LEU A 267 2.46 20.48 -4.82
N MET A 268 2.04 20.32 -6.07
CA MET A 268 0.77 19.67 -6.41
C MET A 268 0.67 18.30 -5.71
N PRO A 269 -0.53 17.71 -5.54
CA PRO A 269 -0.76 16.55 -4.68
C PRO A 269 0.30 15.46 -4.75
N CYS A 270 0.99 15.26 -3.61
CA CYS A 270 2.02 14.23 -3.45
C CYS A 270 1.59 13.08 -2.53
N HIS A 271 0.36 13.08 -2.03
CA HIS A 271 -0.25 11.88 -1.44
C HIS A 271 -0.52 10.83 -2.52
N GLU A 272 -0.57 9.55 -2.15
CA GLU A 272 -0.87 8.48 -3.12
C GLU A 272 -2.24 8.69 -3.78
N PHE A 273 -2.26 8.68 -5.12
CA PHE A 273 -3.46 8.79 -5.98
C PHE A 273 -3.31 7.90 -7.21
N ASN A 274 -4.38 7.53 -7.90
CA ASN A 274 -4.30 6.69 -9.10
C ASN A 274 -4.37 7.51 -10.40
N GLU A 275 -3.25 7.67 -11.11
CA GLU A 275 -3.21 8.38 -12.39
C GLU A 275 -4.02 7.69 -13.51
N LEU A 276 -4.37 6.41 -13.33
CA LEU A 276 -5.16 5.63 -14.28
C LEU A 276 -6.65 5.60 -13.98
N GLU A 277 -7.15 6.32 -12.97
CA GLU A 277 -8.55 6.20 -12.51
C GLU A 277 -9.60 6.43 -13.62
N TYR A 278 -9.29 7.25 -14.62
CA TYR A 278 -10.11 7.49 -15.81
C TYR A 278 -9.34 7.26 -17.12
N TYR A 279 -8.40 6.30 -17.10
CA TYR A 279 -7.62 5.88 -18.25
C TYR A 279 -8.53 5.52 -19.43
N SER A 280 -8.43 6.30 -20.49
CA SER A 280 -9.25 6.13 -21.69
C SER A 280 -8.54 6.73 -22.90
N TYR A 281 -8.66 6.08 -24.05
CA TYR A 281 -8.08 6.59 -25.28
C TYR A 281 -8.78 7.89 -25.69
N ASN A 282 -7.97 8.89 -25.99
CA ASN A 282 -8.39 10.18 -26.47
C ASN A 282 -8.12 10.27 -27.98
N SER A 283 -9.16 10.05 -28.77
CA SER A 283 -9.06 10.06 -30.24
C SER A 283 -8.69 11.42 -30.84
N VAL A 284 -8.87 12.53 -30.09
CA VAL A 284 -8.56 13.88 -30.58
C VAL A 284 -7.05 14.15 -30.54
N LEU A 285 -6.38 13.72 -29.48
CA LEU A 285 -4.94 13.94 -29.28
C LEU A 285 -4.08 12.74 -29.66
N GLY A 286 -4.69 11.57 -29.88
CA GLY A 286 -3.97 10.33 -30.16
C GLY A 286 -3.22 9.80 -28.93
N ASP A 287 -3.69 10.14 -27.73
CA ASP A 287 -3.08 9.77 -26.45
C ASP A 287 -4.11 9.14 -25.49
N TYR A 288 -3.74 9.01 -24.22
CA TYR A 288 -4.61 8.49 -23.18
C TYR A 288 -4.80 9.52 -22.08
N LYS A 289 -6.04 9.64 -21.59
CA LYS A 289 -6.36 10.50 -20.45
C LYS A 289 -5.80 9.89 -19.17
N LEU A 290 -5.23 10.73 -18.32
CA LEU A 290 -4.66 10.35 -17.03
C LEU A 290 -5.04 11.39 -15.98
N ASN A 291 -5.21 10.97 -14.73
CA ASN A 291 -5.12 11.90 -13.61
C ASN A 291 -3.67 12.31 -13.43
N PHE A 292 -3.28 13.36 -14.16
CA PHE A 292 -1.95 13.90 -14.05
C PHE A 292 -1.75 14.61 -12.71
N TRP A 293 -2.65 15.55 -12.39
CA TRP A 293 -2.53 16.45 -11.24
C TRP A 293 -2.63 15.78 -9.87
N GLY A 294 -3.42 14.72 -9.73
CA GLY A 294 -3.49 13.95 -8.49
C GLY A 294 -4.51 14.42 -7.45
N TYR A 295 -5.43 15.33 -7.79
CA TYR A 295 -6.54 15.75 -6.92
C TYR A 295 -7.64 14.67 -6.80
N SER A 296 -7.25 13.46 -6.39
CA SER A 296 -8.11 12.28 -6.17
C SER A 296 -7.35 11.31 -5.26
N THR A 297 -7.26 11.64 -3.97
CA THR A 297 -6.33 10.96 -3.04
C THR A 297 -6.86 9.59 -2.60
N ILE A 298 -5.99 8.58 -2.64
CA ILE A 298 -6.23 7.21 -2.14
C ILE A 298 -5.78 7.06 -0.69
N ASN A 299 -4.57 7.55 -0.36
CA ASN A 299 -4.01 7.44 0.98
C ASN A 299 -3.26 8.71 1.38
N TYR A 300 -3.64 9.29 2.52
CA TYR A 300 -3.13 10.60 2.98
C TYR A 300 -1.81 10.53 3.77
N PHE A 301 -1.32 9.33 4.10
CA PHE A 301 -0.08 9.15 4.85
C PHE A 301 1.08 8.63 3.99
N SER A 302 0.79 8.28 2.75
CA SER A 302 1.73 7.70 1.80
C SER A 302 2.13 8.72 0.74
N PRO A 303 3.43 8.92 0.46
CA PRO A 303 3.84 9.67 -0.71
C PRO A 303 3.46 8.91 -1.98
N MET A 304 3.19 9.63 -3.07
CA MET A 304 2.92 9.05 -4.38
C MET A 304 4.12 8.22 -4.85
N ILE A 305 3.97 6.89 -4.82
CA ILE A 305 5.08 5.96 -5.04
C ILE A 305 5.62 6.06 -6.47
N ARG A 306 4.75 6.39 -7.43
CA ARG A 306 5.08 6.53 -8.85
C ARG A 306 5.78 7.85 -9.19
N TYR A 307 6.00 8.72 -8.20
CA TYR A 307 6.94 9.84 -8.29
C TYR A 307 8.30 9.52 -7.69
N SER A 308 8.53 8.31 -7.16
CA SER A 308 9.87 7.87 -6.75
C SER A 308 10.62 7.24 -7.91
N SER A 309 11.92 7.53 -8.00
CA SER A 309 12.88 6.82 -8.84
C SER A 309 13.02 5.32 -8.50
N SER A 310 12.51 4.90 -7.34
CA SER A 310 12.57 3.52 -6.86
C SER A 310 11.30 2.70 -7.03
N GLY A 311 10.17 3.34 -7.37
CA GLY A 311 8.89 2.65 -7.52
C GLY A 311 8.56 1.80 -6.29
N ILE A 312 8.14 0.54 -6.50
CA ILE A 312 7.74 -0.38 -5.42
C ILE A 312 8.89 -1.11 -4.72
N ARG A 313 10.15 -0.81 -5.06
CA ARG A 313 11.31 -1.43 -4.40
C ARG A 313 11.30 -1.15 -2.90
N SER A 314 11.91 -2.04 -2.12
CA SER A 314 12.00 -1.91 -0.65
C SER A 314 10.63 -1.68 0.01
N CYS A 315 9.55 -2.24 -0.57
CA CYS A 315 8.17 -2.04 -0.12
C CYS A 315 7.74 -0.57 0.04
N GLY A 316 8.34 0.34 -0.74
CA GLY A 316 8.01 1.77 -0.73
C GLY A 316 8.81 2.63 0.25
N ARG A 317 9.65 2.02 1.08
CA ARG A 317 10.58 2.73 1.98
C ARG A 317 11.43 3.75 1.23
N ASP A 318 11.91 3.38 0.04
CA ASP A 318 12.78 4.24 -0.75
C ASP A 318 12.04 5.50 -1.23
N ALA A 319 10.73 5.42 -1.53
CA ALA A 319 9.95 6.60 -1.90
C ALA A 319 9.73 7.56 -0.74
N ILE A 320 9.50 7.04 0.48
CA ILE A 320 9.44 7.85 1.70
C ILE A 320 10.78 8.59 1.87
N ASN A 321 11.90 7.87 1.75
CA ASN A 321 13.23 8.46 1.89
C ASN A 321 13.56 9.45 0.77
N GLU A 322 13.08 9.21 -0.46
CA GLU A 322 13.25 10.13 -1.58
C GLU A 322 12.49 11.44 -1.38
N PHE A 323 11.26 11.38 -0.84
CA PHE A 323 10.50 12.57 -0.49
C PHE A 323 11.18 13.37 0.65
N LYS A 324 11.64 12.69 1.71
CA LYS A 324 12.42 13.33 2.78
C LYS A 324 13.70 13.96 2.25
N TYR A 325 14.37 13.29 1.30
CA TYR A 325 15.58 13.81 0.65
C TYR A 325 15.29 15.07 -0.16
N LEU A 326 14.17 15.13 -0.90
CA LEU A 326 13.71 16.34 -1.56
C LEU A 326 13.55 17.51 -0.57
N VAL A 327 12.85 17.29 0.54
CA VAL A 327 12.63 18.31 1.58
C VAL A 327 13.97 18.80 2.15
N LYS A 328 14.85 17.87 2.55
CA LYS A 328 16.18 18.21 3.08
C LYS A 328 17.01 19.04 2.09
N GLU A 329 17.01 18.66 0.81
CA GLU A 329 17.79 19.37 -0.21
C GLU A 329 17.19 20.72 -0.62
N ALA A 330 15.87 20.89 -0.52
CA ALA A 330 15.20 22.18 -0.65
C ALA A 330 15.57 23.10 0.52
N HIS A 331 15.49 22.60 1.76
CA HIS A 331 15.86 23.36 2.96
C HIS A 331 17.33 23.82 2.94
N LYS A 332 18.27 22.96 2.53
CA LYS A 332 19.69 23.33 2.32
C LYS A 332 19.87 24.51 1.35
N ARG A 333 18.91 24.73 0.44
CA ARG A 333 18.90 25.83 -0.53
C ARG A 333 18.11 27.05 -0.07
N GLY A 334 17.53 27.02 1.13
CA GLY A 334 16.69 28.08 1.66
C GLY A 334 15.26 28.06 1.11
N ILE A 335 14.83 26.92 0.55
CA ILE A 335 13.52 26.74 -0.08
C ILE A 335 12.61 25.94 0.85
N GLU A 336 11.50 26.53 1.29
CA GLU A 336 10.43 25.82 2.00
C GLU A 336 9.64 24.89 1.08
N VAL A 337 8.99 23.89 1.66
CA VAL A 337 8.13 22.95 0.92
C VAL A 337 6.72 23.00 1.50
N ILE A 338 5.77 23.46 0.68
CA ILE A 338 4.33 23.36 0.93
C ILE A 338 3.81 22.17 0.11
N MET A 339 2.91 21.39 0.71
CA MET A 339 2.17 20.35 0.00
C MET A 339 0.72 20.79 -0.19
N ASP A 340 0.24 20.73 -1.42
CA ASP A 340 -1.19 20.77 -1.68
C ASP A 340 -1.85 19.48 -1.15
N VAL A 341 -2.93 19.65 -0.39
CA VAL A 341 -3.62 18.56 0.33
C VAL A 341 -5.13 18.58 0.08
N VAL A 342 -5.68 17.40 -0.23
CA VAL A 342 -7.07 17.25 -0.70
C VAL A 342 -7.92 16.46 0.30
N PHE A 343 -8.19 17.05 1.47
CA PHE A 343 -8.98 16.39 2.53
C PHE A 343 -10.50 16.45 2.33
N ASN A 344 -10.97 17.14 1.28
CA ASN A 344 -12.40 17.38 1.08
C ASN A 344 -13.13 16.23 0.32
N HIS A 345 -12.39 15.35 -0.35
CA HIS A 345 -12.92 14.13 -1.00
C HIS A 345 -11.78 13.11 -1.22
N THR A 346 -12.13 11.89 -1.63
CA THR A 346 -11.19 10.78 -1.89
C THR A 346 -11.36 10.23 -3.31
N ALA A 347 -10.44 9.36 -3.72
CA ALA A 347 -10.49 8.61 -4.97
C ALA A 347 -11.60 7.54 -5.03
N GLU A 348 -12.27 7.24 -3.92
CA GLU A 348 -13.35 6.26 -3.91
C GLU A 348 -14.62 6.78 -4.59
N GLY A 349 -14.69 8.09 -4.87
CA GLY A 349 -15.82 8.72 -5.56
C GLY A 349 -17.15 8.50 -4.84
N ASN A 350 -18.21 8.29 -5.62
CA ASN A 350 -19.54 7.96 -5.10
C ASN A 350 -19.77 6.43 -5.07
N GLU A 351 -21.03 6.00 -4.95
CA GLU A 351 -21.42 4.58 -4.88
C GLU A 351 -21.01 3.74 -6.10
N LYS A 352 -20.66 4.37 -7.23
CA LYS A 352 -20.17 3.70 -8.44
C LYS A 352 -18.65 3.55 -8.47
N GLY A 353 -17.94 4.22 -7.57
CA GLY A 353 -16.49 4.10 -7.44
C GLY A 353 -16.07 2.83 -6.70
N LEU A 354 -14.77 2.55 -6.71
CA LEU A 354 -14.21 1.35 -6.10
C LEU A 354 -14.03 1.55 -4.59
N SER A 355 -14.37 0.53 -3.80
CA SER A 355 -13.98 0.46 -2.38
C SER A 355 -12.53 -0.01 -2.29
N VAL A 356 -11.62 0.88 -1.85
CA VAL A 356 -10.19 0.60 -1.67
C VAL A 356 -9.71 0.84 -0.24
N SER A 357 -10.40 1.67 0.54
CA SER A 357 -10.05 2.00 1.93
C SER A 357 -11.30 2.43 2.70
N PHE A 358 -11.50 3.74 2.90
CA PHE A 358 -12.47 4.35 3.81
C PHE A 358 -13.89 3.77 3.73
N ARG A 359 -14.44 3.59 2.52
CA ARG A 359 -15.80 3.06 2.30
C ARG A 359 -15.97 1.67 2.88
N GLY A 360 -14.99 0.80 2.66
CA GLY A 360 -15.03 -0.57 3.17
C GLY A 360 -14.61 -0.67 4.64
N VAL A 361 -13.84 0.30 5.15
CA VAL A 361 -13.43 0.36 6.55
C VAL A 361 -14.58 0.83 7.45
N ASP A 362 -15.17 2.00 7.15
CA ASP A 362 -16.36 2.51 7.84
C ASP A 362 -16.98 3.72 7.07
N ASN A 363 -17.79 3.45 6.04
CA ASN A 363 -18.33 4.48 5.15
C ASN A 363 -19.11 5.61 5.88
N CYS A 364 -19.91 5.26 6.90
CA CYS A 364 -20.72 6.22 7.66
C CYS A 364 -19.90 7.18 8.52
N VAL A 365 -18.64 6.84 8.80
CA VAL A 365 -17.74 7.69 9.58
C VAL A 365 -16.92 8.60 8.65
N TYR A 366 -16.40 8.03 7.56
CA TYR A 366 -15.46 8.77 6.69
C TYR A 366 -16.14 9.66 5.66
N TYR A 367 -17.37 9.37 5.23
CA TYR A 367 -18.08 10.16 4.23
C TYR A 367 -19.29 10.88 4.80
N MET A 368 -19.52 12.09 4.32
CA MET A 368 -20.77 12.82 4.57
C MET A 368 -21.87 12.21 3.70
N LEU A 369 -22.86 11.58 4.34
CA LEU A 369 -23.98 10.94 3.67
C LEU A 369 -25.26 11.76 3.85
N ALA A 370 -26.19 11.64 2.91
CA ALA A 370 -27.52 12.19 3.09
C ALA A 370 -28.20 11.56 4.33
N PRO A 371 -29.10 12.30 5.02
CA PRO A 371 -29.85 11.73 6.14
C PRO A 371 -30.67 10.51 5.72
N LYS A 372 -30.84 9.55 6.64
CA LYS A 372 -31.74 8.42 6.46
C LYS A 372 -33.17 8.95 6.29
N VAL A 373 -33.83 8.58 5.18
CA VAL A 373 -35.23 8.95 4.87
C VAL A 373 -36.18 7.87 5.39
#